data_AF-A0ABC8EBT9-F1
#
_entry.id   AF-A0ABC8EBT9-F1
#
_cell.length_a   1.000
_cell.length_b   1.000
_cell.length_c   1.000
_cell.angle_alpha   90.00
_cell.angle_beta   90.00
_cell.angle_gamma   90.00
#
_symmetry.space_group_name_H-M   'P 1'
#
loop_
_entity.id
_entity.type
_entity.pdbx_description
1 polymer ?
#
loop_
_entity_poly.entity_id
_entity_poly.type
_entity_poly.pdbx_seq_one_letter_code
_entity_poly.pdbx_strand_id
1 'polypeptide(L)'
;MDKKLFKKIQERYGINCVVCGSNRLVEYHHIIHGNGKRTQYENEYSVIPLCWNCHKGTNGVHGKDGRKLDLKLKRKLQRKYFKLGYEESKVRELMGGKLY
;
A
#
# COMPACT_ATOMS: atom_id res chain seq x y z
N MET A 1 -13.37 0.54 2.52
CA MET A 1 -12.57 -0.16 3.53
C MET A 1 -13.46 -0.46 4.73
N ASP A 2 -13.42 -1.69 5.21
CA ASP A 2 -14.10 -2.10 6.43
C ASP A 2 -13.61 -1.32 7.67
N LYS A 3 -14.49 -1.01 8.62
CA LYS A 3 -14.16 -0.19 9.81
C LYS A 3 -13.15 -0.89 10.74
N LYS A 4 -13.27 -2.21 10.93
CA LYS A 4 -12.34 -2.96 11.79
C LYS A 4 -10.97 -3.03 11.14
N LEU A 5 -10.93 -3.24 9.83
CA LEU A 5 -9.70 -3.21 9.06
C LEU A 5 -9.01 -1.84 9.12
N PHE A 6 -9.77 -0.75 8.96
CA PHE A 6 -9.23 0.59 9.08
C PHE A 6 -8.60 0.83 10.45
N LYS A 7 -9.26 0.40 11.54
CA LYS A 7 -8.71 0.50 12.89
C LYS A 7 -7.37 -0.24 13.02
N LYS A 8 -7.26 -1.47 12.49
CA LYS A 8 -5.99 -2.22 12.47
C LYS A 8 -4.89 -1.49 11.71
N ILE A 9 -5.22 -0.86 10.58
CA ILE A 9 -4.27 -0.07 9.80
C ILE A 9 -3.79 1.15 10.60
N GLN A 10 -4.71 1.85 11.27
CA GLN A 10 -4.38 2.99 12.14
C GLN A 10 -3.51 2.57 13.32
N GLU A 11 -3.83 1.47 14.00
CA GLU A 11 -3.03 0.93 15.10
C GLU A 11 -1.62 0.53 14.62
N ARG A 12 -1.50 0.02 13.40
CA ARG A 12 -0.22 -0.43 12.83
C ARG A 12 0.68 0.72 12.37
N TYR A 13 0.14 1.70 11.66
CA TYR A 13 0.96 2.73 10.99
C TYR A 13 0.76 4.15 11.54
N GLY A 14 -0.30 4.38 12.31
CA GLY A 14 -0.69 5.71 12.75
C GLY A 14 -0.98 6.64 11.58
N ILE A 15 -0.70 7.93 11.77
CA ILE A 15 -0.97 9.00 10.79
C ILE A 15 0.29 9.52 10.10
N ASN A 16 1.43 8.85 10.24
CA ASN A 16 2.69 9.30 9.66
C ASN A 16 2.92 8.61 8.31
N CYS A 17 3.34 9.38 7.31
CA CYS A 17 3.70 8.85 6.01
C CYS A 17 4.78 7.76 6.13
N VAL A 18 4.51 6.56 5.63
CA VAL A 18 5.48 5.44 5.71
C VAL A 18 6.71 5.63 4.82
N VAL A 19 6.71 6.65 3.95
CA VAL A 19 7.82 6.96 3.03
C VAL A 19 8.77 7.99 3.63
N CYS A 20 8.25 9.04 4.27
CA CYS A 20 9.05 10.19 4.72
C CYS A 20 8.78 10.64 6.17
N GLY A 21 7.85 10.01 6.88
CA GLY A 21 7.50 10.34 8.27
C GLY A 21 6.57 11.54 8.44
N SER A 22 6.32 12.34 7.40
CA SER A 22 5.42 13.51 7.49
C SER A 22 3.98 13.12 7.83
N ASN A 23 3.32 13.90 8.69
CA ASN A 23 1.89 13.79 9.03
C ASN A 23 1.01 14.80 8.25
N ARG A 24 1.58 15.54 7.30
CA ARG A 24 0.86 16.60 6.58
C ARG A 24 -0.04 16.01 5.49
N LEU A 25 -1.34 16.28 5.58
CA LEU A 25 -2.35 15.90 4.58
C LEU A 25 -2.24 14.41 4.20
N VAL A 26 -2.30 13.55 5.22
CA VAL A 26 -2.11 12.11 5.07
C VAL A 26 -3.41 11.45 4.62
N GLU A 27 -3.29 10.67 3.55
CA GLU A 27 -4.35 9.82 3.02
C GLU A 27 -3.91 8.34 3.07
N TYR A 28 -4.86 7.43 3.25
CA TYR A 28 -4.59 5.99 3.23
C TYR A 28 -4.62 5.47 1.80
N HIS A 29 -3.47 5.05 1.32
CA HIS A 29 -3.23 4.63 -0.05
C HIS A 29 -3.24 3.10 -0.17
N HIS A 30 -4.05 2.57 -1.10
CA HIS A 30 -4.01 1.18 -1.54
C HIS A 30 -2.82 0.95 -2.48
N ILE A 31 -1.86 0.14 -2.03
CA ILE A 31 -0.68 -0.25 -2.83
C ILE A 31 -1.10 -1.04 -4.08
N ILE A 32 -2.12 -1.90 -3.93
CA ILE A 32 -2.73 -2.63 -5.04
C ILE A 32 -3.95 -1.84 -5.51
N HIS A 33 -3.91 -1.41 -6.77
CA HIS A 33 -4.97 -0.60 -7.38
C HIS A 33 -5.59 -1.34 -8.58
N GLY A 34 -6.71 -0.80 -9.06
CA GLY A 34 -7.53 -1.40 -10.13
C GLY A 34 -8.97 -1.63 -9.67
N ASN A 35 -9.90 -1.62 -10.63
CA ASN A 35 -11.33 -1.83 -10.35
C ASN A 35 -11.54 -3.23 -9.73
N GLY A 36 -12.23 -3.29 -8.59
CA GLY A 36 -12.45 -4.51 -7.80
C GLY A 36 -11.24 -4.99 -6.99
N LYS A 37 -10.05 -5.07 -7.61
CA LYS A 37 -8.83 -5.61 -6.97
C LYS A 37 -8.39 -4.84 -5.72
N ARG A 38 -8.61 -3.52 -5.69
CA ARG A 38 -8.26 -2.66 -4.54
C ARG A 38 -8.98 -3.07 -3.25
N THR A 39 -10.20 -3.61 -3.35
CA THR A 39 -11.01 -4.03 -2.19
C THR A 39 -10.96 -5.53 -1.95
N GLN A 40 -10.84 -6.34 -3.01
CA GLN A 40 -10.91 -7.80 -2.92
C GLN A 40 -9.81 -8.40 -2.04
N TYR A 41 -8.60 -7.85 -2.08
CA TYR A 41 -7.45 -8.33 -1.33
C TYR A 41 -6.93 -7.31 -0.31
N GLU A 42 -7.80 -6.38 0.09
CA GLU A 42 -7.48 -5.35 1.08
C GLU A 42 -7.17 -6.00 2.44
N ASN A 43 -6.04 -5.63 3.03
CA ASN A 43 -5.64 -6.05 4.37
C ASN A 43 -4.76 -4.99 5.03
N GLU A 44 -4.39 -5.25 6.28
CA GLU A 44 -3.61 -4.35 7.14
C GLU A 44 -2.19 -4.05 6.62
N TYR A 45 -1.74 -4.71 5.56
CA TYR A 45 -0.46 -4.44 4.91
C TYR A 45 -0.59 -3.77 3.54
N SER A 46 -1.73 -3.95 2.85
CA SER A 46 -1.93 -3.45 1.49
C SER A 46 -2.38 -1.99 1.42
N VAL A 47 -2.70 -1.38 2.57
CA VAL A 47 -3.10 0.01 2.72
C VAL A 47 -2.15 0.72 3.69
N ILE A 48 -1.60 1.86 3.28
CA ILE A 48 -0.57 2.58 4.04
C ILE A 48 -0.85 4.09 4.07
N PRO A 49 -0.53 4.79 5.17
CA PRO A 49 -0.61 6.25 5.21
C PRO A 49 0.50 6.88 4.37
N LEU A 50 0.13 7.81 3.48
CA LEU A 50 1.04 8.63 2.69
C LEU A 50 0.66 10.10 2.82
N CYS A 51 1.65 10.98 3.02
CA CYS A 51 1.44 12.43 2.94
C CYS A 51 1.19 12.84 1.48
N TRP A 52 0.57 14.01 1.29
CA TRP A 52 0.24 14.53 -0.04
C TRP A 52 1.43 14.50 -1.03
N ASN A 53 2.65 14.85 -0.59
CA ASN A 53 3.84 14.83 -1.44
C ASN A 53 4.19 13.41 -1.93
N CYS A 54 4.13 12.40 -1.05
CA CYS A 54 4.43 11.01 -1.39
C CYS A 54 3.25 10.30 -2.07
N HIS A 55 2.03 10.85 -1.94
CA HIS A 55 0.84 10.30 -2.54
C HIS A 55 0.58 10.85 -3.94
N LYS A 56 0.56 12.18 -4.09
CA LYS A 56 0.09 12.90 -5.29
C LYS A 56 1.08 13.90 -5.86
N GLY A 57 2.13 14.29 -5.12
CA GLY A 57 3.19 15.18 -5.63
C GLY A 57 3.92 14.57 -6.85
N THR A 58 4.76 15.34 -7.54
CA THR A 58 5.42 14.91 -8.80
C THR A 58 6.08 13.52 -8.72
N ASN A 59 6.77 13.24 -7.62
CA ASN A 59 7.43 11.95 -7.33
C ASN A 59 6.60 11.01 -6.44
N GLY A 60 5.39 11.43 -6.05
CA GLY A 60 4.46 10.63 -5.28
C GLY A 60 3.87 9.50 -6.12
N VAL A 61 3.27 8.49 -5.50
CA VAL A 61 2.82 7.26 -6.19
C VAL A 61 1.83 7.47 -7.32
N HIS A 62 1.02 8.53 -7.25
CA HIS A 62 0.08 8.95 -8.31
C HIS A 62 0.58 10.19 -9.08
N GLY A 63 1.83 10.60 -8.84
CA GLY A 63 2.49 11.70 -9.53
C GLY A 63 3.03 11.29 -10.90
N LYS A 64 3.40 12.31 -11.70
CA LYS A 64 3.97 12.17 -13.04
C LYS A 64 5.15 11.20 -13.10
N ASP A 65 6.06 11.29 -12.13
CA ASP A 65 7.28 10.47 -12.02
C ASP A 65 7.17 9.39 -10.93
N GLY A 66 5.93 9.10 -10.51
CA GLY A 66 5.59 8.24 -9.38
C GLY A 66 5.87 6.75 -9.54
N ARG A 67 6.10 6.29 -10.78
CA ARG A 67 6.24 4.86 -11.11
C ARG A 67 7.32 4.16 -10.27
N LYS A 68 8.43 4.84 -9.99
CA LYS A 68 9.52 4.29 -9.16
C LYS A 68 9.05 4.01 -7.73
N LEU A 69 8.27 4.93 -7.15
CA LEU A 69 7.75 4.78 -5.79
C LEU A 69 6.66 3.71 -5.74
N ASP A 70 5.73 3.70 -6.70
CA ASP A 70 4.69 2.67 -6.83
C ASP A 70 5.29 1.24 -6.87
N LEU A 71 6.24 0.98 -7.77
CA LEU A 71 6.92 -0.32 -7.87
C LEU A 71 7.68 -0.67 -6.57
N LYS A 72 8.31 0.32 -5.93
CA LYS A 72 8.99 0.12 -4.65
C LYS A 72 8.03 -0.33 -3.55
N LEU A 73 6.84 0.26 -3.47
CA LEU A 73 5.83 -0.10 -2.48
C LEU A 73 5.22 -1.48 -2.76
N LYS A 74 4.93 -1.81 -4.02
CA LYS A 74 4.48 -3.15 -4.42
C LYS A 74 5.50 -4.24 -4.08
N ARG A 75 6.79 -4.01 -4.38
CA ARG A 75 7.88 -4.92 -3.98
C ARG A 75 7.99 -5.09 -2.48
N LYS A 76 7.82 -4.01 -1.70
CA LYS A 76 7.82 -4.09 -0.23
C LYS A 76 6.65 -4.93 0.28
N LEU A 77 5.46 -4.75 -0.29
CA LEU A 77 4.27 -5.51 0.07
C LEU A 77 4.44 -7.01 -0.25
N GLN A 78 4.91 -7.33 -1.45
CA GLN A 78 5.22 -8.71 -1.85
C GLN A 78 6.20 -9.38 -0.90
N ARG A 79 7.32 -8.71 -0.58
CA ARG A 79 8.30 -9.23 0.39
C ARG A 79 7.68 -9.42 1.77
N LYS A 80 6.77 -8.53 2.19
CA LYS A 80 6.05 -8.68 3.46
C LYS A 80 5.20 -9.94 3.45
N TYR A 81 4.48 -10.23 2.37
CA TYR A 81 3.69 -11.46 2.24
C TYR A 81 4.54 -12.73 2.26
N PHE A 82 5.65 -12.77 1.53
CA PHE A 82 6.58 -13.90 1.63
C PHE A 82 7.15 -14.08 3.03
N LYS A 83 7.49 -12.98 3.73
CA LYS A 83 7.97 -13.04 5.14
C LYS A 83 6.90 -13.52 6.13
N LEU A 84 5.62 -13.49 5.76
CA LEU A 84 4.54 -14.07 6.56
C LEU A 84 4.38 -15.58 6.29
N GLY A 85 5.19 -16.17 5.41
CA GLY A 85 5.14 -17.59 5.07
C GLY A 85 4.09 -17.94 4.01
N TYR A 86 3.58 -16.97 3.25
CA TYR A 86 2.65 -17.25 2.17
C TYR A 86 3.37 -17.84 0.95
N GLU A 87 2.80 -18.93 0.42
CA GLU A 87 3.20 -19.54 -0.85
C GLU A 87 3.03 -18.58 -2.03
N GLU A 88 3.79 -18.78 -3.11
CA GLU A 88 3.76 -17.88 -4.28
C GLU A 88 2.35 -17.69 -4.85
N SER A 89 1.56 -18.76 -4.93
CA SER A 89 0.18 -18.70 -5.42
C SER A 89 -0.67 -17.72 -4.61
N LYS A 90 -0.55 -17.77 -3.28
CA LYS A 90 -1.27 -16.86 -2.38
C LYS A 90 -0.72 -15.43 -2.47
N VAL A 91 0.59 -15.26 -2.57
CA VAL A 91 1.19 -13.94 -2.75
C VAL A 91 0.71 -13.31 -4.06
N ARG A 92 0.71 -14.07 -5.16
CA ARG A 92 0.23 -13.61 -6.46
C ARG A 92 -1.24 -13.20 -6.40
N GLU A 93 -2.08 -13.98 -5.72
CA GLU A 93 -3.48 -13.64 -5.47
C GLU A 93 -3.61 -12.29 -4.74
N LEU A 94 -2.96 -12.14 -3.58
CA LEU A 94 -2.99 -10.92 -2.76
C LEU A 94 -2.42 -9.68 -3.49
N MET A 95 -1.48 -9.89 -4.41
CA MET A 95 -0.89 -8.84 -5.24
C MET A 95 -1.72 -8.51 -6.50
N GLY A 96 -2.94 -9.04 -6.62
CA GLY A 96 -3.85 -8.76 -7.74
C GLY A 96 -3.52 -9.52 -9.03
N GLY A 97 -2.87 -10.67 -8.92
CA GLY A 97 -2.53 -11.59 -10.00
C GLY A 97 -1.13 -11.41 -10.60
N LYS A 98 -0.29 -10.53 -10.04
CA LYS A 98 1.05 -10.22 -10.55
C LYS A 98 2.08 -10.15 -9.42
N LEU A 99 3.32 -10.46 -9.74
CA LEU A 99 4.47 -10.26 -8.86
C LEU A 99 5.35 -9.11 -9.39
N TYR A 100 6.16 -8.51 -8.52
CA TYR A 100 6.89 -7.25 -8.70
C TYR A 100 8.34 -7.30 -8.22
#